data_AF-A0A3N9WXR9-F1
#
_entry.id   AF-A0A3N9WXR9-F1
#
_cell.length_a   1.000
_cell.length_b   1.000
_cell.length_c   1.000
_cell.angle_alpha   90.00
_cell.angle_beta   90.00
_cell.angle_gamma   90.00
#
_symmetry.space_group_name_H-M   'P 1'
#
loop_
_entity.id
_entity.type
_entity.pdbx_description
1 polymer ?
#
loop_
_entity_poly.entity_id
_entity_poly.type
_entity_poly.pdbx_seq_one_letter_code
_entity_poly.pdbx_strand_id
1 'polypeptide(L)'
;MSMAQRLTYARTRVEHGDHARAIEALQTGLLHTDPTDDLPALDVATANAAALLAELTLTNDDPSAALPWARWACRSLRRLRGGTSPEARAALKVLATVYRRTGKLPEAADCYRDLIRHHTLADGPRALPTLAAQAILALVLYQDGRCVQARQLLARATAEHRAAYPGHRDGPRLRQELTRMRATCVDQRHGHPDGVDDPPHLAAAFTDGSSNHDS
;
A
#
# COMPACT_ATOMS: atom_id res chain seq x y z
N MET A 1 -17.23 6.74 -28.00
CA MET A 1 -16.32 5.68 -27.49
C MET A 1 -17.02 4.95 -26.37
N SER A 2 -17.07 3.61 -26.43
CA SER A 2 -17.55 2.78 -25.33
C SER A 2 -16.60 2.86 -24.13
N MET A 3 -17.03 2.40 -22.96
CA MET A 3 -16.20 2.45 -21.76
C MET A 3 -14.92 1.62 -21.89
N ALA A 4 -15.00 0.45 -22.54
CA ALA A 4 -13.84 -0.38 -22.84
C ALA A 4 -12.81 0.31 -23.75
N GLN A 5 -13.28 1.06 -24.76
CA GLN A 5 -12.40 1.85 -25.65
C GLN A 5 -11.71 2.97 -24.87
N ARG A 6 -12.43 3.67 -23.98
CA ARG A 6 -11.87 4.73 -23.13
C ARG A 6 -10.85 4.17 -22.15
N LEU A 7 -11.12 3.04 -21.53
CA LEU A 7 -10.18 2.36 -20.62
C LEU A 7 -8.89 1.96 -21.35
N THR A 8 -9.01 1.39 -22.55
CA THR A 8 -7.85 1.01 -23.36
C THR A 8 -7.02 2.23 -23.74
N TYR A 9 -7.69 3.29 -24.24
CA TYR A 9 -7.05 4.57 -24.54
C TYR A 9 -6.34 5.16 -23.32
N ALA A 10 -7.00 5.19 -22.16
CA ALA A 10 -6.43 5.71 -20.93
C ALA A 10 -5.17 4.94 -20.52
N ARG A 11 -5.19 3.60 -20.56
CA ARG A 11 -4.02 2.76 -20.27
C ARG A 11 -2.84 3.09 -21.17
N THR A 12 -3.07 3.20 -22.48
CA THR A 12 -2.02 3.60 -23.43
C THR A 12 -1.48 4.99 -23.11
N ARG A 13 -2.34 5.96 -22.73
CA ARG A 13 -1.86 7.30 -22.35
C ARG A 13 -1.02 7.29 -21.07
N VAL A 14 -1.39 6.47 -20.09
CA VAL A 14 -0.60 6.27 -18.87
C VAL A 14 0.79 5.70 -19.18
N GLU A 15 0.88 4.74 -20.10
CA GLU A 15 2.19 4.21 -20.56
C GLU A 15 3.07 5.30 -21.19
N HIS A 16 2.47 6.30 -21.82
CA HIS A 16 3.17 7.46 -22.40
C HIS A 16 3.33 8.63 -21.42
N GLY A 17 2.94 8.48 -20.14
CA GLY A 17 3.02 9.50 -19.11
C GLY A 17 1.99 10.64 -19.21
N ASP A 18 1.03 10.56 -20.14
CA ASP A 18 -0.01 11.58 -20.32
C ASP A 18 -1.22 11.30 -19.41
N HIS A 19 -1.03 11.50 -18.10
CA HIS A 19 -2.04 11.23 -17.08
C HIS A 19 -3.26 12.15 -17.23
N ALA A 20 -3.06 13.40 -17.66
CA ALA A 20 -4.13 14.38 -17.81
C ALA A 20 -5.17 13.91 -18.83
N ARG A 21 -4.72 13.48 -20.03
CA ARG A 21 -5.62 12.94 -21.05
C ARG A 21 -6.26 11.62 -20.65
N ALA A 22 -5.55 10.78 -19.90
CA ALA A 22 -6.12 9.55 -19.37
C ALA A 22 -7.28 9.86 -18.40
N ILE A 23 -7.08 10.77 -17.45
CA ILE A 23 -8.10 11.19 -16.48
C ILE A 23 -9.31 11.78 -17.20
N GLU A 24 -9.11 12.71 -18.16
CA GLU A 24 -10.19 13.33 -18.91
C GLU A 24 -11.04 12.28 -19.65
N ALA A 25 -10.39 11.31 -20.31
CA ALA A 25 -11.08 10.26 -21.05
C ALA A 25 -11.94 9.37 -20.13
N LEU A 26 -11.45 9.07 -18.91
CA LEU A 26 -12.14 8.28 -17.90
C LEU A 26 -13.29 9.05 -17.25
N GLN A 27 -13.06 10.30 -16.84
CA GLN A 27 -14.09 11.17 -16.27
C GLN A 27 -15.25 11.37 -17.25
N THR A 28 -14.95 11.58 -18.53
CA THR A 28 -15.99 11.69 -19.58
C THR A 28 -16.80 10.40 -19.72
N GLY A 29 -16.17 9.23 -19.51
CA GLY A 29 -16.85 7.94 -19.55
C GLY A 29 -17.72 7.65 -18.31
N LEU A 30 -17.37 8.25 -17.18
CA LEU A 30 -18.00 8.06 -15.87
C LEU A 30 -18.89 9.26 -15.47
N LEU A 31 -19.18 10.18 -16.39
CA LEU A 31 -19.90 11.43 -16.11
C LEU A 31 -21.27 11.21 -15.44
N HIS A 32 -21.95 10.12 -15.77
CA HIS A 32 -23.26 9.77 -15.22
C HIS A 32 -23.20 8.71 -14.12
N THR A 33 -22.00 8.39 -13.63
CA THR A 33 -21.80 7.43 -12.55
C THR A 33 -21.52 8.19 -11.26
N ASP A 34 -22.36 7.99 -10.25
CA ASP A 34 -22.09 8.48 -8.91
C ASP A 34 -21.26 7.44 -8.13
N PRO A 35 -20.01 7.72 -7.75
CA PRO A 35 -19.19 6.80 -6.97
C PRO A 35 -19.61 6.71 -5.49
N THR A 36 -20.54 7.56 -5.03
CA THR A 36 -21.11 7.51 -3.69
C THR A 36 -22.30 6.57 -3.57
N ASP A 37 -22.91 6.21 -4.71
CA ASP A 37 -24.03 5.27 -4.76
C ASP A 37 -23.65 3.88 -4.25
N ASP A 38 -24.65 3.22 -3.67
CA ASP A 38 -24.47 1.85 -3.19
C ASP A 38 -24.50 0.79 -4.30
N LEU A 39 -24.98 1.17 -5.48
CA LEU A 39 -25.04 0.30 -6.64
C LEU A 39 -23.63 0.07 -7.22
N PRO A 40 -23.15 -1.19 -7.27
CA PRO A 40 -21.90 -1.49 -7.94
C PRO A 40 -22.04 -1.38 -9.46
N ALA A 41 -20.91 -1.26 -10.15
CA ALA A 41 -20.86 -1.28 -11.60
C ALA A 41 -21.58 -2.51 -12.18
N LEU A 42 -22.31 -2.29 -13.27
CA LEU A 42 -22.95 -3.36 -14.05
C LEU A 42 -21.94 -4.17 -14.87
N ASP A 43 -20.82 -3.54 -15.24
CA ASP A 43 -19.79 -4.14 -16.07
C ASP A 43 -18.38 -3.91 -15.52
N VAL A 44 -17.47 -4.81 -15.93
CA VAL A 44 -16.08 -4.83 -15.46
C VAL A 44 -15.25 -3.70 -16.04
N ALA A 45 -15.58 -3.20 -17.24
CA ALA A 45 -14.82 -2.13 -17.87
C ALA A 45 -15.02 -0.81 -17.12
N THR A 46 -16.25 -0.51 -16.72
CA THR A 46 -16.60 0.65 -15.88
C THR A 46 -15.95 0.56 -14.50
N ALA A 47 -15.98 -0.63 -13.87
CA ALA A 47 -15.32 -0.84 -12.58
C ALA A 47 -13.78 -0.66 -12.65
N ASN A 48 -13.15 -1.21 -13.69
CA ASN A 48 -11.71 -1.04 -13.93
C ASN A 48 -11.33 0.40 -14.28
N ALA A 49 -12.19 1.11 -14.99
CA ALA A 49 -11.99 2.52 -15.29
C ALA A 49 -12.07 3.40 -14.05
N ALA A 50 -13.01 3.14 -13.14
CA ALA A 50 -13.07 3.81 -11.85
C ALA A 50 -11.81 3.51 -10.99
N ALA A 51 -11.33 2.26 -11.01
CA ALA A 51 -10.09 1.90 -10.32
C ALA A 51 -8.88 2.67 -10.87
N LEU A 52 -8.76 2.74 -12.20
CA LEU A 52 -7.69 3.48 -12.87
C LEU A 52 -7.80 4.99 -12.61
N LEU A 53 -9.01 5.54 -12.65
CA LEU A 53 -9.24 6.95 -12.33
C LEU A 53 -8.79 7.26 -10.90
N ALA A 54 -9.15 6.42 -9.93
CA ALA A 54 -8.74 6.59 -8.54
C ALA A 54 -7.21 6.50 -8.36
N GLU A 55 -6.54 5.62 -9.09
CA GLU A 55 -5.08 5.51 -9.07
C GLU A 55 -4.39 6.76 -9.64
N LEU A 56 -4.92 7.29 -10.74
CA LEU A 56 -4.37 8.48 -11.39
C LEU A 56 -4.61 9.76 -10.57
N THR A 57 -5.79 9.92 -9.98
CA THR A 57 -6.08 11.07 -9.11
C THR A 57 -5.26 11.02 -7.82
N LEU A 58 -5.04 9.82 -7.26
CA LEU A 58 -4.12 9.61 -6.16
C LEU A 58 -2.69 10.05 -6.54
N THR A 59 -2.22 9.69 -7.74
CA THR A 59 -0.88 10.07 -8.22
C THR A 59 -0.74 11.58 -8.39
N ASN A 60 -1.82 12.27 -8.75
CA ASN A 60 -1.90 13.73 -8.84
C ASN A 60 -2.12 14.44 -7.49
N ASP A 61 -1.88 13.76 -6.38
CA ASP A 61 -1.93 14.29 -5.00
C ASP A 61 -3.33 14.72 -4.51
N ASP A 62 -4.41 14.17 -5.08
CA ASP A 62 -5.78 14.36 -4.56
C ASP A 62 -6.37 13.05 -4.03
N PRO A 63 -5.99 12.62 -2.81
CA PRO A 63 -6.51 11.39 -2.21
C PRO A 63 -8.00 11.51 -1.82
N SER A 64 -8.50 12.73 -1.60
CA SER A 64 -9.89 12.97 -1.22
C SER A 64 -10.83 12.71 -2.40
N ALA A 65 -10.49 13.19 -3.59
CA ALA A 65 -11.24 12.89 -4.81
C ALA A 65 -11.09 11.41 -5.24
N ALA A 66 -9.95 10.77 -4.92
CA ALA A 66 -9.73 9.35 -5.23
C ALA A 66 -10.59 8.40 -4.38
N LEU A 67 -10.91 8.77 -3.13
CA LEU A 67 -11.58 7.89 -2.17
C LEU A 67 -12.92 7.32 -2.64
N PRO A 68 -13.90 8.13 -3.10
CA PRO A 68 -15.19 7.59 -3.53
C PRO A 68 -15.02 6.62 -4.71
N TRP A 69 -14.17 6.97 -5.70
CA TRP A 69 -13.88 6.11 -6.85
C TRP A 69 -13.19 4.80 -6.45
N ALA A 70 -12.19 4.86 -5.56
CA ALA A 70 -11.49 3.67 -5.09
C ALA A 70 -12.43 2.71 -4.34
N ARG A 71 -13.30 3.25 -3.47
CA ARG A 71 -14.28 2.47 -2.70
C ARG A 71 -15.29 1.81 -3.64
N TRP A 72 -15.84 2.58 -4.57
CA TRP A 72 -16.81 2.10 -5.54
C TRP A 72 -16.23 1.03 -6.47
N ALA A 73 -15.03 1.26 -7.00
CA ALA A 73 -14.33 0.31 -7.86
C ALA A 73 -14.00 -1.00 -7.12
N CYS A 74 -13.48 -0.92 -5.89
CA CYS A 74 -13.17 -2.09 -5.08
C CYS A 74 -14.42 -2.94 -4.79
N ARG A 75 -15.54 -2.30 -4.42
CA ARG A 75 -16.82 -2.99 -4.21
C ARG A 75 -17.31 -3.67 -5.49
N SER A 76 -17.26 -2.95 -6.61
CA SER A 76 -17.72 -3.43 -7.91
C SER A 76 -16.90 -4.61 -8.42
N LEU A 77 -15.57 -4.51 -8.41
CA LEU A 77 -14.68 -5.58 -8.86
C LEU A 77 -14.76 -6.82 -7.96
N ARG A 78 -14.87 -6.64 -6.65
CA ARG A 78 -15.10 -7.76 -5.73
C ARG A 78 -16.39 -8.51 -6.02
N ARG A 79 -17.47 -7.81 -6.42
CA ARG A 79 -18.75 -8.45 -6.80
C ARG A 79 -18.67 -9.13 -8.17
N LEU A 80 -18.05 -8.48 -9.17
CA LEU A 80 -18.05 -8.96 -10.56
C LEU A 80 -17.00 -10.05 -10.84
N ARG A 81 -15.85 -10.00 -10.16
CA ARG A 81 -14.70 -10.90 -10.40
C ARG A 81 -14.30 -11.74 -9.19
N GLY A 82 -14.91 -11.49 -8.02
CA GLY A 82 -14.51 -12.11 -6.76
C GLY A 82 -13.32 -11.41 -6.10
N GLY A 83 -13.21 -11.53 -4.77
CA GLY A 83 -12.21 -10.81 -3.96
C GLY A 83 -10.76 -11.27 -4.18
N THR A 84 -10.53 -12.46 -4.73
CA THR A 84 -9.19 -13.00 -5.01
C THR A 84 -8.67 -12.63 -6.41
N SER A 85 -9.52 -12.07 -7.27
CA SER A 85 -9.11 -11.69 -8.63
C SER A 85 -7.99 -10.64 -8.61
N PRO A 86 -7.06 -10.66 -9.57
CA PRO A 86 -6.01 -9.64 -9.69
C PRO A 86 -6.56 -8.21 -9.71
N GLU A 87 -7.68 -7.99 -10.42
CA GLU A 87 -8.33 -6.68 -10.52
C GLU A 87 -8.92 -6.23 -9.17
N ALA A 88 -9.58 -7.12 -8.44
CA ALA A 88 -10.09 -6.78 -7.11
C ALA A 88 -8.96 -6.51 -6.11
N ARG A 89 -7.87 -7.28 -6.15
CA ARG A 89 -6.67 -7.03 -5.32
C ARG A 89 -6.03 -5.69 -5.65
N ALA A 90 -5.92 -5.33 -6.93
CA ALA A 90 -5.38 -4.04 -7.35
C ALA A 90 -6.25 -2.88 -6.85
N ALA A 91 -7.59 -2.97 -7.01
CA ALA A 91 -8.50 -1.95 -6.50
C ALA A 91 -8.48 -1.84 -4.96
N LEU A 92 -8.37 -2.96 -4.25
CA LEU A 92 -8.21 -2.98 -2.80
C LEU A 92 -6.92 -2.29 -2.36
N LYS A 93 -5.80 -2.51 -3.07
CA LYS A 93 -4.52 -1.82 -2.82
C LYS A 93 -4.65 -0.31 -3.03
N VAL A 94 -5.34 0.14 -4.09
CA VAL A 94 -5.59 1.56 -4.32
C VAL A 94 -6.40 2.15 -3.15
N LEU A 95 -7.49 1.49 -2.76
CA LEU A 95 -8.31 1.90 -1.61
C LEU A 95 -7.49 1.99 -0.30
N ALA A 96 -6.66 0.98 -0.01
CA ALA A 96 -5.77 0.98 1.16
C ALA A 96 -4.80 2.17 1.14
N THR A 97 -4.29 2.51 -0.04
CA THR A 97 -3.36 3.64 -0.21
C THR A 97 -4.07 4.98 -0.01
N VAL A 98 -5.30 5.11 -0.52
CA VAL A 98 -6.13 6.31 -0.31
C VAL A 98 -6.44 6.50 1.17
N TYR A 99 -6.84 5.43 1.88
CA TYR A 99 -7.09 5.51 3.33
C TYR A 99 -5.83 5.95 4.09
N ARG A 100 -4.66 5.39 3.76
CA ARG A 100 -3.39 5.80 4.38
C ARG A 100 -3.10 7.29 4.17
N ARG A 101 -3.32 7.82 2.96
CA ARG A 101 -3.04 9.23 2.65
C ARG A 101 -4.06 10.21 3.21
N THR A 102 -5.30 9.76 3.42
CA THR A 102 -6.34 10.55 4.08
C THR A 102 -6.30 10.45 5.61
N GLY A 103 -5.32 9.75 6.19
CA GLY A 103 -5.13 9.60 7.63
C GLY A 103 -6.04 8.57 8.30
N LYS A 104 -6.84 7.82 7.51
CA LYS A 104 -7.71 6.74 7.98
C LYS A 104 -6.91 5.45 8.14
N LEU A 105 -5.98 5.46 9.10
CA LEU A 105 -5.00 4.40 9.30
C LEU A 105 -5.62 3.05 9.72
N PRO A 106 -6.66 2.99 10.58
CA PRO A 106 -7.32 1.73 10.91
C PRO A 106 -7.93 1.05 9.66
N GLU A 107 -8.66 1.81 8.84
CA GLU A 107 -9.27 1.29 7.61
C GLU A 107 -8.22 0.88 6.58
N ALA A 108 -7.10 1.61 6.50
CA ALA A 108 -5.97 1.22 5.67
C ALA A 108 -5.38 -0.11 6.14
N ALA A 109 -5.20 -0.29 7.46
CA ALA A 109 -4.65 -1.51 8.03
C ALA A 109 -5.54 -2.73 7.72
N ASP A 110 -6.85 -2.59 7.83
CA ASP A 110 -7.80 -3.66 7.48
C ASP A 110 -7.74 -4.02 5.99
N CYS A 111 -7.67 -3.03 5.11
CA CYS A 111 -7.50 -3.27 3.68
C CYS A 111 -6.18 -4.02 3.38
N TYR A 112 -5.07 -3.66 4.04
CA TYR A 112 -3.80 -4.37 3.86
C TYR A 112 -3.83 -5.79 4.45
N ARG A 113 -4.52 -6.05 5.56
CA ARG A 113 -4.73 -7.42 6.09
C ARG A 113 -5.49 -8.29 5.08
N ASP A 114 -6.55 -7.75 4.49
CA ASP A 114 -7.30 -8.43 3.44
C ASP A 114 -6.43 -8.71 2.21
N LEU A 115 -5.62 -7.73 1.80
CA LEU A 115 -4.72 -7.87 0.67
C LEU A 115 -3.64 -8.95 0.92
N ILE A 116 -3.07 -9.00 2.13
CA ILE A 116 -2.13 -10.05 2.55
C ILE A 116 -2.80 -11.43 2.49
N ARG A 117 -4.03 -11.55 2.99
CA ARG A 117 -4.79 -12.81 2.92
C ARG A 117 -5.00 -13.24 1.46
N HIS A 118 -5.43 -12.33 0.59
CA HIS A 118 -5.66 -12.66 -0.82
C HIS A 118 -4.38 -13.02 -1.57
N HIS A 119 -3.26 -12.35 -1.34
CA HIS A 119 -1.97 -12.74 -1.91
C HIS A 119 -1.44 -14.06 -1.34
N THR A 120 -1.63 -14.30 -0.04
CA THR A 120 -1.22 -15.57 0.59
C THR A 120 -1.96 -16.76 -0.02
N LEU A 121 -3.27 -16.62 -0.26
CA LEU A 121 -4.07 -17.67 -0.88
C LEU A 121 -3.73 -17.91 -2.36
N ALA A 122 -3.42 -16.85 -3.10
CA ALA A 122 -3.16 -16.95 -4.55
C ALA A 122 -1.71 -17.33 -4.87
N ASP A 123 -0.76 -16.69 -4.20
CA ASP A 123 0.66 -16.68 -4.57
C ASP A 123 1.56 -17.29 -3.48
N GLY A 124 1.01 -17.49 -2.27
CA GLY A 124 1.73 -18.02 -1.11
C GLY A 124 2.23 -16.94 -0.13
N PRO A 125 2.55 -17.33 1.11
CA PRO A 125 2.90 -16.39 2.18
C PRO A 125 4.22 -15.65 1.95
N ARG A 126 5.15 -16.25 1.20
CA ARG A 126 6.47 -15.69 0.89
C ARG A 126 6.55 -14.99 -0.47
N ALA A 127 5.44 -14.87 -1.19
CA ALA A 127 5.45 -14.17 -2.48
C ALA A 127 5.79 -12.69 -2.29
N LEU A 128 6.51 -12.09 -3.25
CA LEU A 128 6.87 -10.66 -3.21
C LEU A 128 5.67 -9.74 -2.93
N PRO A 129 4.48 -9.90 -3.57
CA PRO A 129 3.32 -9.06 -3.27
C PRO A 129 2.83 -9.19 -1.82
N THR A 130 2.89 -10.40 -1.24
CA THR A 130 2.51 -10.66 0.15
C THR A 130 3.45 -9.94 1.11
N LEU A 131 4.77 -10.10 0.92
CA LEU A 131 5.78 -9.48 1.76
C LEU A 131 5.77 -7.95 1.63
N ALA A 132 5.52 -7.41 0.43
CA ALA A 132 5.36 -5.99 0.21
C ALA A 132 4.12 -5.44 0.95
N ALA A 133 2.98 -6.14 0.90
CA ALA A 133 1.78 -5.75 1.63
C ALA A 133 1.99 -5.79 3.16
N GLN A 134 2.72 -6.79 3.68
CA GLN A 134 3.11 -6.86 5.09
C GLN A 134 4.01 -5.69 5.51
N ALA A 135 5.01 -5.35 4.70
CA ALA A 135 5.88 -4.21 4.98
C ALA A 135 5.09 -2.90 5.00
N ILE A 136 4.14 -2.71 4.08
CA ILE A 136 3.30 -1.51 4.06
C ILE A 136 2.35 -1.49 5.27
N LEU A 137 1.75 -2.62 5.66
CA LEU A 137 0.94 -2.71 6.87
C LEU A 137 1.77 -2.30 8.11
N ALA A 138 3.03 -2.71 8.19
CA ALA A 138 3.91 -2.28 9.27
C ALA A 138 4.11 -0.75 9.27
N LEU A 139 4.29 -0.12 8.11
CA LEU A 139 4.36 1.35 8.02
C LEU A 139 3.05 2.02 8.47
N VAL A 140 1.89 1.47 8.11
CA VAL A 140 0.58 2.00 8.54
C VAL A 140 0.43 1.89 10.05
N LEU A 141 0.77 0.73 10.64
CA LEU A 141 0.73 0.53 12.09
C LEU A 141 1.68 1.48 12.81
N TYR A 142 2.85 1.77 12.22
CA TYR A 142 3.79 2.73 12.78
C TYR A 142 3.22 4.16 12.76
N GLN A 143 2.57 4.56 11.67
CA GLN A 143 1.87 5.85 11.58
C GLN A 143 0.71 5.96 12.58
N ASP A 144 0.09 4.83 12.92
CA ASP A 144 -1.00 4.70 13.89
C ASP A 144 -0.50 4.66 15.34
N GLY A 145 0.81 4.81 15.57
CA GLY A 145 1.44 4.77 16.91
C GLY A 145 1.68 3.36 17.46
N ARG A 146 1.35 2.30 16.71
CA ARG A 146 1.50 0.89 17.11
C ARG A 146 2.91 0.37 16.85
N CYS A 147 3.89 1.03 17.44
CA CYS A 147 5.32 0.85 17.18
C CYS A 147 5.82 -0.59 17.34
N VAL A 148 5.45 -1.27 18.44
CA VAL A 148 5.90 -2.64 18.72
C VAL A 148 5.43 -3.60 17.62
N GLN A 149 4.14 -3.54 17.28
CA GLN A 149 3.55 -4.40 16.26
C GLN A 149 4.12 -4.11 14.87
N ALA A 150 4.30 -2.83 14.54
CA ALA A 150 4.93 -2.41 13.30
C ALA A 150 6.35 -2.98 13.15
N ARG A 151 7.19 -2.82 14.17
CA ARG A 151 8.59 -3.30 14.16
C ARG A 151 8.66 -4.82 14.05
N GLN A 152 7.85 -5.54 14.81
CA GLN A 152 7.79 -7.01 14.75
C GLN A 152 7.38 -7.48 13.35
N LEU A 153 6.33 -6.89 12.78
CA LEU A 153 5.85 -7.23 11.45
C LEU A 153 6.89 -6.93 10.36
N LEU A 154 7.52 -5.74 10.40
CA LEU A 154 8.53 -5.36 9.43
C LEU A 154 9.80 -6.21 9.55
N ALA A 155 10.22 -6.55 10.77
CA ALA A 155 11.36 -7.43 11.01
C ALA A 155 11.10 -8.83 10.40
N ARG A 156 9.92 -9.39 10.63
CA ARG A 156 9.50 -10.67 10.05
C ARG A 156 9.48 -10.61 8.52
N ALA A 157 8.80 -9.62 7.94
CA ALA A 157 8.72 -9.45 6.49
C ALA A 157 10.11 -9.28 5.85
N THR A 158 11.00 -8.53 6.50
CA THR A 158 12.39 -8.34 6.04
C THR A 158 13.20 -9.63 6.08
N ALA A 159 13.05 -10.44 7.14
CA ALA A 159 13.72 -11.72 7.27
C ALA A 159 13.22 -12.73 6.22
N GLU A 160 11.90 -12.83 6.05
CA GLU A 160 11.28 -13.69 5.03
C GLU A 160 11.68 -13.26 3.61
N HIS A 161 11.69 -11.95 3.32
CA HIS A 161 12.14 -11.42 2.04
C HIS A 161 13.61 -11.73 1.77
N ARG A 162 14.49 -11.58 2.77
CA ARG A 162 15.91 -11.92 2.63
C ARG A 162 16.13 -13.41 2.34
N ALA A 163 15.37 -14.27 3.00
CA ALA A 163 15.48 -15.72 2.83
C ALA A 163 14.95 -16.19 1.47
N ALA A 164 13.83 -15.64 1.01
CA ALA A 164 13.19 -16.03 -0.26
C ALA A 164 13.83 -15.36 -1.49
N TYR A 165 14.33 -14.13 -1.35
CA TYR A 165 14.81 -13.29 -2.47
C TYR A 165 16.14 -12.61 -2.15
N PRO A 166 17.24 -13.39 -2.02
CA PRO A 166 18.57 -12.81 -1.82
C PRO A 166 18.94 -11.90 -3.00
N GLY A 167 19.39 -10.67 -2.71
CA GLY A 167 19.80 -9.70 -3.74
C GLY A 167 18.67 -8.88 -4.37
N HIS A 168 17.40 -9.09 -3.99
CA HIS A 168 16.30 -8.29 -4.51
C HIS A 168 16.38 -6.83 -4.05
N ARG A 169 16.08 -5.89 -4.97
CA ARG A 169 16.27 -4.44 -4.80
C ARG A 169 15.55 -3.83 -3.58
N ASP A 170 14.47 -4.46 -3.13
CA ASP A 170 13.67 -3.95 -2.01
C ASP A 170 14.30 -4.30 -0.65
N GLY A 171 15.22 -5.28 -0.60
CA GLY A 171 15.84 -5.75 0.63
C GLY A 171 16.53 -4.63 1.44
N PRO A 172 17.42 -3.81 0.83
CA PRO A 172 18.02 -2.66 1.49
C PRO A 172 17.00 -1.66 2.04
N ARG A 173 15.95 -1.35 1.27
CA ARG A 173 14.89 -0.42 1.68
C ARG A 173 14.13 -0.92 2.90
N LEU A 174 13.75 -2.20 2.93
CA LEU A 174 13.06 -2.80 4.08
C LEU A 174 13.89 -2.73 5.37
N ARG A 175 15.21 -2.99 5.27
CA ARG A 175 16.13 -2.87 6.41
C ARG A 175 16.28 -1.42 6.88
N GLN A 176 16.37 -0.47 5.96
CA GLN A 176 16.46 0.95 6.29
C GLN A 176 15.22 1.42 7.04
N GLU A 177 14.02 1.05 6.59
CA GLU A 177 12.77 1.39 7.29
C GLU A 177 12.72 0.76 8.69
N LEU A 178 13.19 -0.49 8.85
CA LEU A 178 13.26 -1.13 10.16
C LEU A 178 14.22 -0.41 11.11
N THR A 179 15.39 0.00 10.61
CA THR A 179 16.36 0.79 11.39
C THR A 179 15.77 2.14 11.77
N ARG A 180 15.10 2.82 10.83
CA ARG A 180 14.41 4.09 11.08
C ARG A 180 13.37 3.94 12.20
N MET A 181 12.48 2.96 12.09
CA MET A 181 11.47 2.68 13.13
C MET A 181 12.10 2.43 14.49
N ARG A 182 13.20 1.66 14.55
CA ARG A 182 13.92 1.41 15.82
C ARG A 182 14.48 2.68 16.44
N ALA A 183 15.03 3.57 15.64
CA ALA A 183 15.61 4.82 16.12
C ALA A 183 14.53 5.79 16.62
N THR A 184 13.46 5.99 15.85
CA THR A 184 12.43 6.99 16.17
C THR A 184 11.48 6.57 17.30
N CYS A 185 11.35 5.27 17.58
CA CYS A 185 10.56 4.79 18.72
C CYS A 185 11.19 5.08 20.08
N VAL A 186 12.52 5.27 20.15
CA VAL A 186 13.21 5.63 21.40
C VAL A 186 13.00 7.12 21.74
N ASP A 187 12.87 7.96 20.71
CA ASP A 187 12.84 9.43 20.86
C ASP A 187 11.42 10.04 20.84
N GLN A 188 10.40 9.34 20.32
CA GLN A 188 9.05 9.89 20.16
C GLN A 188 8.07 9.33 21.19
N ARG A 189 7.56 10.24 22.03
CA ARG A 189 6.44 10.10 22.99
C ARG A 189 5.10 9.76 22.30
N HIS A 190 5.05 8.73 21.46
CA HIS A 190 3.77 8.17 21.01
C HIS A 190 3.15 7.43 22.19
N GLY A 191 1.93 7.79 22.57
CA GLY A 191 1.22 7.13 23.66
C GLY A 191 1.08 5.66 23.34
N HIS A 192 1.81 4.79 24.04
CA HIS A 192 1.67 3.36 23.94
C HIS A 192 0.40 2.95 24.70
N PRO A 193 -0.68 2.49 24.03
CA PRO A 193 -1.80 1.90 24.75
C PRO A 193 -1.45 0.55 25.41
N ASP A 194 -0.28 -0.01 25.12
CA ASP A 194 0.22 -1.23 25.75
C ASP A 194 1.67 -1.05 26.19
N GLY A 195 1.88 -0.98 27.51
CA GLY A 195 3.17 -0.97 28.17
C GLY A 195 3.86 -2.32 28.05
N VAL A 196 4.43 -2.61 26.88
CA VAL A 196 5.41 -3.67 26.71
C VAL A 196 6.73 -3.00 26.35
N ASP A 197 7.53 -2.80 27.38
CA ASP A 197 8.93 -2.39 27.26
C ASP A 197 9.64 -3.28 26.23
N ASP A 198 10.31 -2.65 25.28
CA ASP A 198 11.26 -3.35 24.42
C ASP A 198 12.44 -3.84 25.28
N PRO A 199 12.83 -5.12 25.24
CA PRO A 199 14.00 -5.58 25.99
C PRO A 199 15.26 -4.88 25.46
N PRO A 200 16.13 -4.36 26.33
CA PRO A 200 17.22 -3.45 25.95
C PRO A 200 18.44 -4.25 25.48
N HIS A 201 18.38 -4.94 24.35
CA HIS A 201 19.54 -5.68 23.86
C HIS A 201 19.72 -5.51 22.36
N LEU A 202 20.48 -4.47 21.97
CA LEU A 202 21.53 -4.48 20.93
C LEU A 202 22.14 -3.07 20.79
N ALA A 203 22.48 -2.44 21.91
CA ALA A 203 23.47 -1.36 21.96
C ALA A 203 24.79 -1.99 22.38
N ALA A 204 25.58 -2.48 21.40
CA ALA A 204 27.05 -2.66 21.48
C ALA A 204 27.55 -3.45 20.27
N ALA A 205 28.12 -2.75 19.29
CA ALA A 205 29.30 -3.18 18.51
C ALA A 205 29.59 -2.14 17.40
N PHE A 206 29.87 -0.90 17.81
CA PHE A 206 30.69 0.03 17.03
C PHE A 206 31.72 0.60 17.98
N THR A 207 32.70 -0.25 18.33
CA THR A 207 34.00 0.20 18.80
C THR A 207 34.95 -0.01 17.63
N ASP A 208 35.14 1.03 16.81
CA ASP A 208 36.38 1.13 16.03
C ASP A 208 37.36 1.92 16.90
N GLY A 209 38.18 1.16 17.63
CA GLY A 209 39.42 1.65 18.16
C GLY A 209 40.44 1.64 17.04
N SER A 210 40.89 2.81 16.62
CA SER A 210 42.26 3.01 16.15
C SER A 210 42.64 4.46 16.36
N SER A 211 43.29 4.66 17.50
CA SER A 211 44.20 5.75 17.79
C SER A 211 45.20 5.91 16.64
N ASN A 212 45.53 7.15 16.29
CA ASN A 212 46.93 7.54 16.32
C ASN A 212 47.09 9.04 16.55
N HIS A 213 48.10 9.32 17.37
CA HIS A 213 48.44 10.55 18.04
C HIS A 213 49.30 11.43 17.13
N ASP A 214 49.12 12.75 17.23
CA ASP A 214 50.05 13.76 16.74
C ASP A 214 51.41 13.65 17.44
N SER A 215 52.49 13.78 16.66
CA SER A 215 53.74 14.47 17.00
C SER A 215 54.48 14.80 15.71
#